data_AF-A0A4Y2JM95-F1
#
_entry.id   AF-A0A4Y2JM95-F1
#
_cell.length_a   1.000
_cell.length_b   1.000
_cell.length_c   1.000
_cell.angle_alpha   90.00
_cell.angle_beta   90.00
_cell.angle_gamma   90.00
#
_symmetry.space_group_name_H-M   'P 1'
#
loop_
_entity.id
_entity.type
_entity.pdbx_description
1 polymer ?
#
loop_
_entity_poly.entity_id
_entity_poly.type
_entity_poly.pdbx_seq_one_letter_code
_entity_poly.pdbx_strand_id
1 'polypeptide(L)'
;MHFSLDKQTEKTVTMLAIQVQKLLMTLSMLVPSDDSGLQYDDARIMLWKSIYAPSINNKSLKHFYWTDRGRIDNTKPARYIICSKNISIRKRFVLACSVCFEVHEMWEEMSNEDRAHFYTQNCEKISPLLLFWAHSMEGSDIVLEQYMDGARKSAIEIGLLEAVKYLFAVSTEDERRTMASASIEE
;
A
#
# COMPACT_ATOMS: atom_id res chain seq x y z
N MET A 1 -19.95 -4.22 -30.66
CA MET A 1 -18.91 -5.25 -30.55
C MET A 1 -18.26 -5.12 -29.18
N HIS A 2 -18.54 -6.05 -28.26
CA HIS A 2 -17.87 -6.10 -26.96
C HIS A 2 -16.52 -6.82 -27.15
N PHE A 3 -15.41 -6.11 -26.99
CA PHE A 3 -14.09 -6.73 -26.89
C PHE A 3 -13.97 -7.35 -25.49
N SER A 4 -14.25 -8.65 -25.40
CA SER A 4 -13.88 -9.43 -24.21
C SER A 4 -12.38 -9.71 -24.31
N LEU A 5 -11.58 -9.01 -23.51
CA LEU A 5 -10.19 -9.41 -23.30
C LEU A 5 -10.17 -10.80 -22.66
N ASP A 6 -9.41 -11.72 -23.25
CA ASP A 6 -9.23 -13.05 -22.70
C ASP A 6 -8.53 -12.94 -21.33
N LYS A 7 -8.99 -13.73 -20.35
CA LYS A 7 -8.42 -13.80 -18.98
C LYS A 7 -6.92 -14.06 -19.00
N GLN A 8 -6.41 -14.69 -20.05
CA GLN A 8 -4.99 -14.93 -20.23
C GLN A 8 -4.21 -13.65 -20.54
N THR A 9 -4.81 -12.73 -21.30
CA THR A 9 -4.21 -11.42 -21.60
C THR A 9 -4.15 -10.55 -20.34
N GLU A 10 -5.20 -10.56 -19.52
CA GLU A 10 -5.25 -9.82 -18.25
C GLU A 10 -4.17 -10.30 -17.27
N LYS A 11 -3.99 -11.63 -17.14
CA LYS A 11 -2.91 -12.23 -16.32
C LYS A 11 -1.52 -11.81 -16.80
N THR A 12 -1.31 -11.80 -18.11
CA THR A 12 -0.03 -11.44 -18.72
C THR A 12 0.30 -9.97 -18.48
N VAL A 13 -0.70 -9.09 -18.58
CA VAL A 13 -0.55 -7.65 -18.27
C VAL A 13 -0.21 -7.43 -16.81
N THR A 14 -0.87 -8.12 -15.86
CA THR A 14 -0.52 -8.01 -14.43
C THR A 14 0.87 -8.54 -14.10
N MET A 15 1.30 -9.63 -14.76
CA MET A 15 2.63 -10.20 -14.56
C MET A 15 3.73 -9.26 -15.07
N LEU A 16 3.52 -8.66 -16.24
CA LEU A 16 4.42 -7.66 -16.81
C LEU A 16 4.46 -6.39 -15.95
N ALA A 17 3.33 -5.94 -15.40
CA ALA A 17 3.29 -4.79 -14.49
C ALA A 17 4.10 -5.05 -13.21
N ILE A 18 4.00 -6.26 -12.64
CA ILE A 18 4.79 -6.66 -11.46
C ILE A 18 6.28 -6.76 -11.80
N GLN A 19 6.65 -7.30 -12.97
CA GLN A 19 8.04 -7.39 -13.41
C GLN A 19 8.64 -6.01 -13.69
N VAL A 20 7.89 -5.10 -14.31
CA VAL A 20 8.29 -3.70 -14.52
C VAL A 20 8.44 -2.98 -13.17
N GLN A 21 7.54 -3.22 -12.21
CA GLN A 21 7.62 -2.63 -10.87
C GLN A 21 8.84 -3.14 -10.10
N LYS A 22 9.16 -4.44 -10.21
CA LYS A 22 10.37 -5.04 -9.63
C LYS A 22 11.63 -4.47 -10.27
N LEU A 23 11.66 -4.30 -11.60
CA LEU A 23 12.75 -3.66 -12.34
C LEU A 23 12.95 -2.19 -11.95
N LEU A 24 11.86 -1.43 -11.77
CA LEU A 24 11.92 -0.03 -11.33
C LEU A 24 12.47 0.08 -9.90
N MET A 25 12.09 -0.83 -9.00
CA MET A 25 12.66 -0.90 -7.65
C MET A 25 14.15 -1.26 -7.67
N THR A 26 14.55 -2.26 -8.47
CA THR A 26 15.97 -2.64 -8.61
C THR A 26 16.82 -1.53 -9.24
N LEU A 27 16.28 -0.80 -10.22
CA LEU A 27 16.97 0.35 -10.82
C LEU A 27 17.09 1.52 -9.84
N SER A 28 16.13 1.72 -8.94
CA SER A 28 16.21 2.75 -7.90
C SER A 28 17.27 2.47 -6.82
N MET A 29 17.69 1.20 -6.68
CA MET A 29 18.72 0.75 -5.72
C MET A 29 20.14 0.77 -6.31
N LEU A 30 20.30 0.94 -7.62
CA LEU A 30 21.60 0.85 -8.33
C LEU A 30 22.21 2.21 -8.70
N VAL A 31 21.60 3.33 -8.30
CA VAL A 31 22.13 4.67 -8.57
C VAL A 31 22.66 5.27 -7.26
N PRO A 32 23.97 5.55 -7.14
CA PRO A 32 24.53 6.21 -5.97
C PRO A 32 23.81 7.53 -5.70
N SER A 33 23.53 7.79 -4.41
CA SER A 33 22.93 9.04 -3.95
C SER A 33 23.87 10.22 -4.18
N ASP A 34 23.80 10.81 -5.36
CA ASP A 34 24.28 12.16 -5.57
C ASP A 34 23.16 13.14 -5.20
N ASP A 35 23.50 14.08 -4.33
CA ASP A 35 22.66 15.05 -3.60
C ASP A 35 22.01 16.13 -4.50
N SER A 36 21.68 15.78 -5.75
CA SER A 36 21.01 16.63 -6.72
C SER A 36 19.51 16.29 -6.76
N GLY A 37 18.77 16.87 -5.81
CA GLY A 37 17.36 16.61 -5.53
C GLY A 37 16.34 17.01 -6.60
N LEU A 38 16.50 16.58 -7.86
CA LEU A 38 15.56 16.89 -8.95
C LEU A 38 15.14 15.70 -9.84
N GLN A 39 15.62 14.48 -9.62
CA GLN A 39 15.34 13.35 -10.52
C GLN A 39 14.51 12.20 -9.92
N TYR A 40 14.27 12.21 -8.59
CA TYR A 40 13.56 11.12 -7.90
C TYR A 40 12.04 11.24 -7.90
N ASP A 41 11.49 12.39 -8.25
CA ASP A 41 10.05 12.63 -8.09
C ASP A 41 9.23 11.85 -9.10
N ASP A 42 9.64 11.80 -10.38
CA ASP A 42 8.92 11.10 -11.45
C ASP A 42 8.73 9.60 -11.17
N ALA A 43 9.74 8.92 -10.65
CA ALA A 43 9.65 7.51 -10.29
C ALA A 43 8.63 7.26 -9.17
N ARG A 44 8.56 8.17 -8.18
CA ARG A 44 7.59 8.09 -7.08
C ARG A 44 6.18 8.44 -7.53
N ILE A 45 6.01 9.40 -8.44
CA ILE A 45 4.70 9.68 -9.08
C ILE A 45 4.24 8.46 -9.87
N MET A 46 5.12 7.84 -10.65
CA MET A 46 4.79 6.65 -11.42
C MET A 46 4.43 5.47 -10.53
N LEU A 47 5.17 5.24 -9.45
CA LEU A 47 4.88 4.21 -8.45
C LEU A 47 3.53 4.47 -7.75
N TRP A 48 3.28 5.72 -7.35
CA TRP A 48 2.00 6.08 -6.77
C TRP A 48 0.86 5.86 -7.78
N LYS A 49 1.02 6.32 -9.03
CA LYS A 49 0.04 6.07 -10.08
C LYS A 49 -0.15 4.58 -10.34
N SER A 50 0.89 3.76 -10.36
CA SER A 50 0.73 2.31 -10.58
C SER A 50 -0.05 1.63 -9.45
N ILE A 51 0.21 2.03 -8.20
CA ILE A 51 -0.46 1.46 -7.02
C ILE A 51 -1.90 1.95 -6.92
N TYR A 52 -2.14 3.25 -7.14
CA TYR A 52 -3.41 3.88 -6.78
C TYR A 52 -4.30 4.22 -7.97
N ALA A 53 -3.77 4.45 -9.18
CA ALA A 53 -4.59 4.76 -10.38
C ALA A 53 -5.63 3.68 -10.72
N PRO A 54 -5.37 2.36 -10.56
CA PRO A 54 -6.41 1.35 -10.79
C PRO A 54 -7.62 1.47 -9.85
N SER A 55 -7.43 2.16 -8.71
CA SER A 55 -8.45 2.36 -7.68
C SER A 55 -9.20 3.69 -7.81
N ILE A 56 -8.75 4.60 -8.67
CA ILE A 56 -9.30 5.96 -8.81
C ILE A 56 -9.59 6.33 -10.28
N ASN A 57 -10.67 7.08 -10.50
CA ASN A 57 -10.95 7.64 -11.82
C ASN A 57 -9.90 8.72 -12.16
N ASN A 58 -9.41 8.77 -13.41
CA ASN A 58 -8.37 9.70 -13.89
C ASN A 58 -8.65 11.18 -13.55
N LYS A 59 -9.92 11.57 -13.35
CA LYS A 59 -10.30 12.92 -12.94
C LYS A 59 -9.81 13.31 -11.53
N SER A 60 -9.65 12.33 -10.63
CA SER A 60 -9.16 12.54 -9.26
C SER A 60 -7.66 12.85 -9.21
N LEU A 61 -6.91 12.53 -10.27
CA LEU A 61 -5.48 12.77 -10.38
C LEU A 61 -5.12 14.25 -10.56
N LYS A 62 -6.09 15.14 -10.79
CA LYS A 62 -5.81 16.58 -10.91
C LYS A 62 -5.44 17.25 -9.58
N HIS A 63 -5.51 16.51 -8.46
CA HIS A 63 -5.38 17.03 -7.11
C HIS A 63 -4.13 16.46 -6.40
N PHE A 64 -3.05 16.21 -7.15
CA PHE A 64 -1.75 15.93 -6.53
C PHE A 64 -1.25 17.18 -5.85
N TYR A 65 -1.18 17.13 -4.52
CA TYR A 65 -0.59 18.20 -3.72
C TYR A 65 0.90 17.95 -3.61
N TRP A 66 1.69 18.93 -4.05
CA TRP A 66 3.12 18.95 -3.78
C TRP A 66 3.34 19.60 -2.41
N THR A 67 4.24 19.04 -1.63
CA THR A 67 4.80 19.70 -0.44
C THR A 67 5.71 20.84 -0.89
N ASP A 68 5.94 21.79 0.01
CA ASP A 68 6.94 22.85 -0.11
C ASP A 68 8.37 22.33 -0.38
N ARG A 69 8.63 21.06 -0.06
CA ARG A 69 9.89 20.36 -0.32
C ARG A 69 9.91 19.56 -1.64
N GLY A 70 8.98 19.80 -2.55
CA GLY A 70 8.93 19.13 -3.85
C GLY A 70 8.53 17.66 -3.79
N ARG A 71 8.03 17.15 -2.66
CA ARG A 71 7.54 15.75 -2.56
C ARG A 71 6.03 15.70 -2.75
N ILE A 72 5.49 14.63 -3.34
CA ILE A 72 4.04 14.40 -3.32
C ILE A 72 3.58 14.21 -1.87
N ASP A 73 2.61 15.02 -1.46
CA ASP A 73 1.83 14.80 -0.26
C ASP A 73 0.87 13.64 -0.55
N ASN A 74 1.23 12.43 -0.12
CA ASN A 74 0.40 11.25 -0.32
C ASN A 74 -0.83 11.24 0.59
N THR A 75 -0.78 11.98 1.69
CA THR A 75 -1.82 11.97 2.72
C THR A 75 -3.06 12.73 2.25
N LYS A 76 -2.91 13.94 1.69
CA LYS A 76 -4.05 14.75 1.24
C LYS A 76 -4.90 14.07 0.13
N PRO A 77 -4.31 13.57 -0.97
CA PRO A 77 -5.06 12.85 -1.99
C PRO A 77 -5.67 11.57 -1.45
N ALA A 78 -4.94 10.81 -0.61
CA ALA A 78 -5.48 9.59 -0.02
C ALA A 78 -6.72 9.89 0.84
N ARG A 79 -6.66 10.91 1.69
CA ARG A 79 -7.84 11.37 2.47
C ARG A 79 -9.01 11.74 1.58
N TYR A 80 -8.78 12.54 0.53
CA TYR A 80 -9.84 12.90 -0.40
C TYR A 80 -10.50 11.68 -1.05
N ILE A 81 -9.71 10.67 -1.40
CA ILE A 81 -10.19 9.42 -1.99
C ILE A 81 -10.96 8.59 -0.95
N ILE A 82 -10.45 8.47 0.28
CA ILE A 82 -11.07 7.72 1.39
C ILE A 82 -12.43 8.35 1.77
N CYS A 83 -12.57 9.67 1.74
CA CYS A 83 -13.85 10.32 2.03
C CYS A 83 -14.85 10.28 0.84
N SER A 84 -14.45 9.79 -0.33
CA SER A 84 -15.28 9.80 -1.55
C SER A 84 -16.23 8.60 -1.62
N LYS A 85 -17.53 8.84 -1.41
CA LYS A 85 -18.58 7.81 -1.51
C LYS A 85 -18.77 7.23 -2.92
N ASN A 86 -18.16 7.83 -3.95
CA ASN A 86 -18.19 7.32 -5.32
C ASN A 86 -17.25 6.12 -5.55
N ILE A 87 -16.43 5.77 -4.55
CA ILE A 87 -15.50 4.65 -4.60
C ILE A 87 -15.99 3.58 -3.64
N SER A 88 -15.93 2.31 -4.08
CA SER A 88 -16.38 1.19 -3.26
C SER A 88 -15.63 1.15 -1.92
N ILE A 89 -16.35 0.79 -0.86
CA ILE A 89 -15.79 0.75 0.50
C ILE A 89 -14.54 -0.14 0.58
N ARG A 90 -14.51 -1.26 -0.16
CA ARG A 90 -13.33 -2.15 -0.24
C ARG A 90 -12.08 -1.42 -0.75
N LYS A 91 -12.21 -0.63 -1.81
CA LYS A 91 -11.08 0.13 -2.38
C LYS A 91 -10.64 1.25 -1.44
N ARG A 92 -11.60 1.92 -0.79
CA ARG A 92 -11.30 2.94 0.24
C ARG A 92 -10.56 2.33 1.43
N PHE A 93 -10.99 1.17 1.90
CA PHE A 93 -10.33 0.44 2.98
C PHE A 93 -8.88 0.05 2.62
N VAL A 94 -8.65 -0.51 1.43
CA VAL A 94 -7.29 -0.84 0.97
C VAL A 94 -6.35 0.38 0.99
N LEU A 95 -6.89 1.54 0.58
CA LEU A 95 -6.13 2.79 0.61
C LEU A 95 -5.90 3.27 2.05
N ALA A 96 -6.93 3.25 2.89
CA ALA A 96 -6.87 3.60 4.31
C ALA A 96 -5.78 2.81 5.04
N CYS A 97 -5.70 1.49 4.80
CA CYS A 97 -4.66 0.62 5.35
C CYS A 97 -3.25 1.03 4.91
N SER A 98 -3.09 1.43 3.64
CA SER A 98 -1.78 1.82 3.09
C SER A 98 -1.27 3.14 3.68
N VAL A 99 -2.16 4.06 4.04
CA VAL A 99 -1.81 5.37 4.62
C VAL A 99 -2.08 5.47 6.13
N CYS A 100 -2.52 4.38 6.76
CA CYS A 100 -2.92 4.29 8.17
C CYS A 100 -3.89 5.40 8.60
N PHE A 101 -4.92 5.64 7.79
CA PHE A 101 -5.87 6.72 8.02
C PHE A 101 -7.31 6.20 8.05
N GLU A 102 -8.05 6.46 9.13
CA GLU A 102 -9.46 6.08 9.32
C GLU A 102 -9.74 4.58 9.07
N VAL A 103 -8.78 3.71 9.39
CA VAL A 103 -8.88 2.27 9.12
C VAL A 103 -10.04 1.64 9.89
N HIS A 104 -10.24 2.05 11.15
CA HIS A 104 -11.30 1.55 12.01
C HIS A 104 -12.68 1.98 11.53
N GLU A 105 -12.85 3.27 11.25
CA GLU A 105 -14.10 3.84 10.76
C GLU A 105 -14.50 3.22 9.41
N MET A 106 -13.53 3.01 8.53
CA MET A 106 -13.77 2.31 7.26
C MET A 106 -14.19 0.85 7.49
N TRP A 107 -13.54 0.14 8.42
CA TRP A 107 -13.91 -1.24 8.74
C TRP A 107 -15.33 -1.34 9.31
N GLU A 108 -15.72 -0.42 10.19
CA GLU A 108 -17.07 -0.35 10.75
C GLU A 108 -18.14 -0.06 9.68
N GLU A 109 -17.83 0.78 8.68
CA GLU A 109 -18.74 1.06 7.55
C GLU A 109 -18.97 -0.17 6.66
N MET A 110 -18.05 -1.15 6.67
CA MET A 110 -18.12 -2.33 5.80
C MET A 110 -19.19 -3.34 6.22
N SER A 111 -19.89 -3.87 5.22
CA SER A 111 -20.77 -5.02 5.42
C SER A 111 -19.98 -6.30 5.69
N ASN A 112 -20.64 -7.32 6.25
CA ASN A 112 -20.01 -8.63 6.46
C ASN A 112 -19.55 -9.28 5.15
N GLU A 113 -20.26 -9.06 4.03
CA GLU A 113 -19.86 -9.54 2.71
C GLU A 113 -18.56 -8.85 2.25
N ASP A 114 -18.45 -7.53 2.49
CA ASP A 114 -17.25 -6.78 2.16
C ASP A 114 -16.04 -7.21 3.00
N ARG A 115 -16.24 -7.52 4.29
CA ARG A 115 -15.18 -8.05 5.16
C ARG A 115 -14.76 -9.47 4.75
N ALA A 116 -15.73 -10.34 4.46
CA ALA A 116 -15.47 -11.71 4.00
C ALA A 116 -14.63 -11.76 2.71
N HIS A 117 -14.69 -10.71 1.88
CA HIS A 117 -13.87 -10.61 0.67
C HIS A 117 -12.36 -10.74 0.96
N PHE A 118 -11.88 -10.20 2.09
CA PHE A 118 -10.46 -10.23 2.45
C PHE A 118 -9.98 -11.60 2.92
N TYR A 119 -10.91 -12.52 3.21
CA TYR A 119 -10.61 -13.86 3.73
C TYR A 119 -10.91 -14.98 2.73
N THR A 120 -11.80 -14.75 1.77
CA THR A 120 -12.37 -15.82 0.92
C THR A 120 -11.83 -15.86 -0.50
N GLN A 121 -11.36 -14.72 -1.05
CA GLN A 121 -10.94 -14.64 -2.44
C GLN A 121 -9.47 -14.23 -2.57
N ASN A 122 -8.62 -15.18 -2.99
CA ASN A 122 -7.21 -14.96 -3.30
C ASN A 122 -6.36 -14.49 -2.09
N CYS A 123 -6.36 -15.21 -0.97
CA CYS A 123 -5.44 -14.92 0.15
C CYS A 123 -3.97 -14.80 -0.30
N GLU A 124 -3.57 -15.51 -1.37
CA GLU A 124 -2.23 -15.41 -1.97
C GLU A 124 -1.94 -14.08 -2.69
N LYS A 125 -2.97 -13.31 -3.08
CA LYS A 125 -2.82 -12.02 -3.77
C LYS A 125 -3.06 -10.82 -2.87
N ILE A 126 -3.65 -11.02 -1.71
CA ILE A 126 -3.88 -9.95 -0.75
C ILE A 126 -2.55 -9.66 -0.06
N SER A 127 -2.15 -8.38 0.00
CA SER A 127 -0.88 -8.06 0.65
C SER A 127 -0.96 -8.45 2.13
N PRO A 128 0.12 -9.00 2.70
CA PRO A 128 0.19 -9.28 4.13
C PRO A 128 -0.19 -8.08 5.01
N LEU A 129 0.09 -6.85 4.55
CA LEU A 129 -0.32 -5.61 5.22
C LEU A 129 -1.85 -5.47 5.33
N LEU A 130 -2.59 -5.84 4.28
CA LEU A 130 -4.06 -5.78 4.31
C LEU A 130 -4.65 -6.85 5.23
N LEU A 131 -4.09 -8.06 5.22
CA LEU A 131 -4.53 -9.13 6.14
C LEU A 131 -4.26 -8.75 7.60
N PHE A 132 -3.10 -8.16 7.87
CA PHE A 132 -2.78 -7.61 9.19
C PHE A 132 -3.86 -6.65 9.66
N TRP A 133 -4.23 -5.65 8.84
CA TRP A 133 -5.27 -4.70 9.22
C TRP A 133 -6.64 -5.35 9.41
N ALA A 134 -7.04 -6.25 8.50
CA ALA A 134 -8.33 -6.96 8.62
C ALA A 134 -8.43 -7.73 9.95
N HIS A 135 -7.40 -8.51 10.29
CA HIS A 135 -7.37 -9.27 11.54
C HIS A 135 -7.22 -8.37 12.79
N SER A 136 -6.47 -7.28 12.69
CA SER A 136 -6.36 -6.28 13.76
C SER A 136 -7.73 -5.70 14.10
N MET A 137 -8.53 -5.35 13.09
CA MET A 137 -9.85 -4.76 13.29
C MET A 137 -10.90 -5.79 13.75
N GLU A 138 -10.65 -7.08 13.53
CA GLU A 138 -11.51 -8.17 14.04
C GLU A 138 -11.19 -8.53 15.50
N GLY A 139 -10.09 -8.02 16.06
CA GLY A 139 -9.68 -8.27 17.45
C GLY A 139 -9.06 -9.65 17.67
N SER A 140 -8.42 -10.23 16.64
CA SER A 140 -7.80 -11.56 16.72
C SER A 140 -6.31 -11.47 17.06
N ASP A 141 -5.97 -11.43 18.35
CA ASP A 141 -4.60 -11.24 18.84
C ASP A 141 -3.63 -12.34 18.37
N ILE A 142 -4.08 -13.60 18.34
CA ILE A 142 -3.25 -14.76 17.93
C ILE A 142 -2.83 -14.64 16.45
N VAL A 143 -3.66 -13.98 15.66
CA VAL A 143 -3.47 -13.83 14.21
C VAL A 143 -2.63 -12.59 13.90
N LEU A 144 -2.61 -11.61 14.81
CA LEU A 144 -1.81 -10.40 14.69
C LEU A 144 -0.32 -10.71 14.53
N GLU A 145 0.24 -11.51 15.43
CA GLU A 145 1.67 -11.87 15.42
C GLU A 145 2.08 -12.58 14.13
N GLN A 146 1.20 -13.41 13.56
CA GLN A 146 1.48 -14.17 12.34
C GLN A 146 1.64 -13.28 11.11
N TYR A 147 0.93 -12.15 11.06
CA TYR A 147 0.95 -11.25 9.90
C TYR A 147 1.87 -10.04 10.08
N MET A 148 2.36 -9.76 11.30
CA MET A 148 3.21 -8.61 11.60
C MET A 148 4.48 -8.55 10.72
N ASP A 149 5.24 -9.65 10.61
CA ASP A 149 6.47 -9.67 9.82
C ASP A 149 6.19 -9.44 8.32
N GLY A 150 5.19 -10.14 7.78
CA GLY A 150 4.77 -9.98 6.39
C GLY A 150 4.25 -8.57 6.10
N ALA A 151 3.48 -7.99 7.01
CA ALA A 151 2.94 -6.63 6.90
C ALA A 151 4.07 -5.59 6.89
N ARG A 152 5.05 -5.76 7.79
CA ARG A 152 6.24 -4.91 7.85
C ARG A 152 7.05 -4.98 6.57
N LYS A 153 7.37 -6.19 6.10
CA LYS A 153 8.11 -6.39 4.85
C LYS A 153 7.37 -5.76 3.67
N SER A 154 6.06 -5.98 3.58
CA SER A 154 5.22 -5.37 2.54
C SER A 154 5.23 -3.84 2.61
N ALA A 155 5.12 -3.27 3.81
CA ALA A 155 5.12 -1.82 4.00
C ALA A 155 6.46 -1.20 3.60
N ILE A 156 7.59 -1.85 3.92
CA ILE A 156 8.93 -1.42 3.53
C ILE A 156 9.11 -1.51 2.01
N GLU A 157 8.80 -2.67 1.42
CA GLU A 157 8.93 -2.91 -0.04
C GLU A 157 8.11 -1.90 -0.86
N ILE A 158 6.94 -1.49 -0.37
CA ILE A 158 6.06 -0.53 -1.04
C ILE A 158 6.45 0.92 -0.71
N GLY A 159 7.22 1.17 0.36
CA GLY A 159 7.59 2.51 0.82
C GLY A 159 6.48 3.24 1.60
N LEU A 160 5.65 2.50 2.34
CA LEU A 160 4.53 3.01 3.14
C LEU A 160 5.00 3.46 4.54
N LEU A 161 5.62 4.63 4.62
CA LEU A 161 6.25 5.13 5.84
C LEU A 161 5.34 5.15 7.07
N GLU A 162 4.09 5.59 6.93
CA GLU A 162 3.16 5.65 8.07
C GLU A 162 2.77 4.24 8.56
N ALA A 163 2.65 3.27 7.66
CA ALA A 163 2.43 1.87 8.03
C ALA A 163 3.64 1.28 8.76
N VAL A 164 4.86 1.59 8.30
CA VAL A 164 6.09 1.17 8.99
C VAL A 164 6.15 1.76 10.40
N LYS A 165 5.85 3.05 10.57
CA LYS A 165 5.83 3.71 11.90
C LYS A 165 4.80 3.07 12.83
N TYR A 166 3.59 2.81 12.31
CA TYR A 166 2.54 2.17 13.09
C TYR A 166 2.95 0.77 13.54
N LEU A 167 3.40 -0.07 12.60
CA LEU A 167 3.84 -1.45 12.89
C LEU A 167 4.99 -1.46 13.89
N PHE A 168 5.95 -0.54 13.77
CA PHE A 168 7.03 -0.39 14.74
C PHE A 168 6.50 -0.01 16.14
N ALA A 169 5.52 0.90 16.23
CA ALA A 169 4.98 1.35 17.50
C ALA A 169 4.19 0.27 18.25
N VAL A 170 3.55 -0.66 17.52
CA VAL A 170 2.80 -1.78 18.11
C VAL A 170 3.66 -3.04 18.35
N SER A 171 4.90 -3.07 17.85
CA SER A 171 5.85 -4.17 18.12
C SER A 171 6.37 -4.17 19.56
N THR A 172 6.67 -5.37 20.05
CA THR A 172 7.31 -5.57 21.35
C THR A 172 8.71 -4.95 21.39
N GLU A 173 9.22 -4.70 22.60
CA GLU A 173 10.57 -4.12 22.80
C GLU A 173 11.67 -4.99 22.19
N ASP A 174 11.54 -6.32 22.32
CA ASP A 174 12.52 -7.27 21.77
C ASP A 174 12.51 -7.25 20.24
N GLU A 175 11.34 -7.22 19.61
CA GLU A 175 11.22 -7.07 18.15
C GLU A 175 11.79 -5.73 17.68
N ARG A 176 11.56 -4.64 18.43
CA ARG A 176 12.12 -3.31 18.13
C ARG A 176 13.64 -3.30 18.17
N ARG A 177 14.26 -4.03 19.10
CA ARG A 177 15.72 -4.18 19.16
C ARG A 177 16.27 -4.96 17.98
N THR A 178 15.63 -6.07 17.59
CA THR A 178 16.02 -6.83 16.40
C THR A 178 15.93 -5.97 15.13
N MET A 179 14.90 -5.11 15.03
CA MET A 179 14.76 -4.17 13.91
C MET A 179 15.88 -3.12 13.87
N ALA A 180 16.25 -2.56 15.03
CA ALA A 180 17.31 -1.57 15.12
C ALA A 180 18.69 -2.16 14.80
N SER A 181 18.96 -3.40 15.21
CA SER A 181 20.24 -4.07 14.92
C SER A 181 20.41 -4.43 13.44
N ALA A 182 19.33 -4.83 12.75
CA ALA A 182 19.39 -5.17 11.33
C ALA A 182 19.71 -3.96 10.43
N SER A 183 19.52 -2.73 10.94
CA SER A 183 19.80 -1.49 10.21
C SER A 183 21.24 -1.01 10.35
N ILE A 184 22.08 -1.71 11.13
CA ILE A 184 23.48 -1.34 11.42
C ILE A 184 24.48 -2.24 10.64
N GLU A 185 24.01 -3.34 10.06
CA GLU A 185 24.86 -4.33 9.36
C GLU A 185 24.88 -4.20 7.81
N GLU A 186 24.19 -3.20 7.24
CA GLU A 186 24.32 -2.79 5.82
C GLU A 186 25.09 -1.48 5.67
#